data_AF-A0A7K0T8Z5-F1
#
_entry.id   AF-A0A7K0T8Z5-F1
#
_cell.length_a   1.000
_cell.length_b   1.000
_cell.length_c   1.000
_cell.angle_alpha   90.00
_cell.angle_beta   90.00
_cell.angle_gamma   90.00
#
_symmetry.space_group_name_H-M   'P 1'
#
loop_
_entity.id
_entity.type
_entity.pdbx_description
1 polymer ?
#
loop_
_entity_poly.entity_id
_entity_poly.type
_entity_poly.pdbx_seq_one_letter_code
_entity_poly.pdbx_strand_id
1 'polypeptide(L)' 'HVVPVDIYLPGCPPRPEMLMDAILKLHEKINVEKLGSNRAQVIKEVELAAMNAKPTHEMKGLLA' A
#
# COMPACT_ATOMS: atom_id res chain seq x y z
N HIS A 1 -5.86 11.41 19.71
CA HIS A 1 -6.23 11.35 18.29
C HIS A 1 -4.98 10.98 17.51
N VAL A 2 -5.04 9.93 16.67
CA VAL A 2 -3.89 9.41 15.90
C VAL A 2 -4.30 9.44 14.43
N VAL A 3 -3.43 9.97 13.57
CA VAL A 3 -3.65 10.05 12.13
C VAL A 3 -2.85 8.96 11.41
N PRO A 4 -3.38 8.39 10.32
CA PRO A 4 -2.62 7.47 9.49
C PRO A 4 -1.46 8.22 8.81
N VAL A 5 -0.31 7.57 8.72
CA VAL A 5 0.90 8.14 8.13
C VAL A 5 1.32 7.27 6.95
N ASP A 6 1.58 7.91 5.80
CA ASP A 6 1.98 7.21 4.58
C ASP A 6 3.43 6.74 4.58
N ILE A 7 4.33 7.53 5.18
CA ILE A 7 5.78 7.29 5.23
C ILE A 7 6.31 7.71 6.61
N TYR A 8 7.06 6.83 7.25
CA TYR A 8 7.79 7.12 8.49
C TYR A 8 9.25 7.49 8.18
N LEU A 9 9.71 8.62 8.68
CA LEU A 9 11.08 9.11 8.50
C LEU A 9 11.83 9.10 9.86
N PRO A 10 12.83 8.22 10.06
CA PRO A 10 13.62 8.23 11.28
C PRO A 10 14.71 9.32 11.25
N GLY A 11 15.03 9.89 12.42
CA GLY A 11 16.16 10.82 12.63
C GLY A 11 15.90 11.90 13.67
N CYS A 12 16.95 12.41 14.33
CA CYS A 12 16.85 13.51 15.31
C CYS A 12 18.11 14.40 15.31
N PRO A 13 18.16 15.48 14.50
CA PRO A 13 17.25 15.77 13.39
C PRO A 13 17.55 14.88 12.18
N PRO A 14 16.54 14.50 11.37
CA PRO A 14 16.81 13.88 10.08
C PRO A 14 17.64 14.83 9.22
N ARG A 15 18.61 14.30 8.50
CA ARG A 15 19.44 15.13 7.60
C ARG A 15 18.58 15.68 6.46
N PRO A 16 18.87 16.89 5.94
CA PRO A 16 18.04 17.52 4.91
C PRO A 16 17.78 16.63 3.68
N GLU A 17 18.79 15.88 3.24
CA GLU A 17 18.68 14.97 2.10
C GLU A 17 17.72 13.80 2.37
N MET A 18 17.60 13.34 3.62
CA MET A 18 16.67 12.27 4.01
C MET A 18 15.21 12.75 3.94
N LEU A 19 14.97 14.02 4.29
CA LEU A 19 13.64 14.61 4.16
C LEU A 19 13.25 14.75 2.69
N MET A 20 14.18 15.19 1.84
CA MET A 20 13.95 15.32 0.40
C MET A 20 13.65 13.95 -0.24
N ASP A 21 14.41 12.92 0.12
CA ASP A 21 14.17 11.54 -0.33
C ASP A 21 12.79 11.02 0.10
N ALA A 22 12.37 11.29 1.34
CA ALA A 22 11.03 10.91 1.81
C ALA A 22 9.90 11.56 1.00
N ILE A 23 10.09 12.82 0.60
CA ILE A 23 9.14 13.55 -0.26
C ILE A 23 9.10 12.93 -1.67
N LEU A 24 10.26 12.60 -2.25
CA LEU A 24 10.31 11.96 -3.56
C LEU A 24 9.63 10.58 -3.55
N LYS A 25 9.87 9.77 -2.51
CA LYS A 25 9.19 8.47 -2.31
C LYS A 25 7.68 8.62 -2.17
N LEU A 26 7.21 9.67 -1.50
CA LEU A 26 5.78 9.95 -1.43
C LEU A 26 5.20 10.25 -2.81
N HIS A 27 5.89 11.08 -3.61
CA HIS A 27 5.45 11.37 -4.98
C HIS A 27 5.45 10.12 -5.86
N GLU A 28 6.46 9.26 -5.76
CA GLU A 28 6.48 7.98 -6.47
C GLU A 28 5.28 7.10 -6.07
N LYS A 29 5.04 6.95 -4.76
CA LYS A 29 3.88 6.19 -4.25
C LYS A 29 2.57 6.72 -4.84
N ILE A 30 2.36 8.04 -4.84
CA ILE A 30 1.16 8.69 -5.39
C ILE A 30 1.05 8.44 -6.90
N ASN A 31 2.16 8.48 -7.64
CA ASN A 31 2.16 8.28 -9.09
C ASN A 31 1.77 6.85 -9.51
N VAL A 32 2.15 5.83 -8.73
CA VAL A 32 1.77 4.43 -9.00
C VAL A 32 0.40 4.10 -8.40
N GLU A 33 -0.05 4.86 -7.41
CA GLU A 33 -1.39 4.70 -6.86
C GLU A 33 -2.42 4.98 -7.96
N LYS A 34 -3.39 4.07 -8.11
CA LYS A 34 -4.46 4.22 -9.10
C LYS A 34 -5.36 5.41 -8.70
N LEU A 35 -5.00 6.59 -9.15
CA LEU A 35 -5.79 7.80 -9.01
C LEU A 35 -6.85 7.82 -10.12
N GLY A 36 -8.12 7.64 -9.75
CA GLY A 36 -9.22 7.66 -10.71
C GLY A 36 -10.59 7.51 -10.09
N SER A 37 -11.60 7.98 -10.84
CA SER A 37 -13.05 7.99 -10.54
C SER A 37 -13.67 6.61 -10.24
N ASN A 38 -12.88 5.53 -10.35
CA ASN A 38 -13.32 4.16 -10.14
C ASN A 38 -12.61 3.46 -8.98
N ARG A 39 -12.14 4.20 -7.95
CA ARG A 39 -11.70 3.61 -6.67
C ARG A 39 -12.73 2.60 -6.13
N ALA A 40 -14.02 2.89 -6.28
CA ALA A 40 -15.10 1.97 -5.91
C ALA A 40 -15.10 0.67 -6.74
N GLN A 41 -14.82 0.73 -8.04
CA GLN A 41 -14.71 -0.48 -8.88
C GLN A 41 -13.46 -1.29 -8.52
N VAL A 42 -12.33 -0.63 -8.26
CA VAL A 42 -11.09 -1.30 -7.84
C VAL A 42 -11.28 -2.01 -6.50
N ILE A 43 -11.95 -1.36 -5.53
CA ILE A 43 -12.30 -1.98 -4.24
C ILE A 43 -13.18 -3.22 -4.48
N LYS A 44 -14.22 -3.09 -5.29
CA LYS A 44 -15.14 -4.19 -5.60
C LYS A 44 -14.44 -5.37 -6.29
N GLU A 45 -13.51 -5.11 -7.19
CA GLU A 45 -12.69 -6.12 -7.86
C GLU A 45 -11.76 -6.84 -6.87
N VAL A 46 -11.10 -6.10 -5.98
CA VAL A 46 -10.22 -6.66 -4.94
C VAL A 46 -11.01 -7.49 -3.93
N GLU A 47 -12.17 -7.00 -3.49
CA GLU A 47 -13.07 -7.73 -2.59
C GLU A 47 -13.59 -9.01 -3.24
N LEU A 48 -14.00 -8.96 -4.52
CA LEU A 48 -14.42 -10.14 -5.28
C LEU A 48 -13.28 -11.15 -5.42
N ALA A 49 -12.05 -10.68 -5.70
CA ALA A 49 -10.88 -11.54 -5.79
C ALA A 49 -10.57 -12.21 -4.44
N ALA A 50 -10.73 -11.49 -3.32
CA ALA A 50 -10.57 -12.05 -1.98
C ALA A 50 -11.65 -13.08 -1.64
N MET A 51 -12.92 -12.84 -2.02
CA MET A 51 -14.01 -13.81 -1.83
C MET A 51 -13.84 -15.08 -2.66
N ASN A 52 -13.27 -14.95 -3.86
CA ASN A 52 -13.02 -16.08 -4.78
C ASN A 52 -11.70 -16.80 -4.50
N ALA A 53 -10.84 -16.24 -3.65
CA ALA A 53 -9.59 -16.90 -3.28
C ALA A 53 -9.90 -18.19 -2.53
N LYS A 54 -9.27 -19.29 -2.96
CA LYS A 54 -9.39 -20.57 -2.25
C LYS A 54 -8.95 -20.38 -0.80
N PRO A 55 -9.72 -20.85 0.19
CA PRO A 55 -9.34 -20.71 1.57
C PRO A 55 -8.07 -21.55 1.84
N THR A 56 -7.25 -21.11 2.79
CA THR A 56 -5.94 -21.69 3.07
C THR A 56 -5.98 -23.19 3.41
N HIS A 57 -7.09 -23.68 3.97
CA HIS A 57 -7.29 -25.11 4.26
C HIS A 57 -7.47 -25.98 3.01
N GLU A 58 -7.88 -25.39 1.88
CA GLU A 58 -8.06 -26.08 0.59
C GLU A 58 -6.79 -26.03 -0.29
N MET A 59 -5.80 -25.22 0.08
CA MET A 59 -4.50 -25.11 -0.61
C MET A 59 -3.54 -26.26 -0.25
N LYS A 60 -4.07 -27.48 -0.08
CA LYS A 60 -3.28 -28.65 0.35
C LYS A 60 -2.30 -29.04 -0.76
N GLY A 61 -0.99 -28.97 -0.46
CA GLY A 61 0.09 -29.37 -1.38
C GLY A 61 0.72 -28.26 -2.24
N LEU A 62 0.34 -26.99 -2.04
CA LEU A 62 0.96 -25.83 -2.71
C LEU A 62 2.00 -25.09 -1.85
N LEU A 63 2.24 -25.59 -0.63
CA LEU A 63 3.33 -25.17 0.24
C LEU A 63 4.30 -26.36 0.33
N ALA A 64 5.16 -26.48 -0.67
CA ALA A 64 6.33 -27.34 -0.65
C ALA A 64 7.57 -26.45 -0.84
#